data_AF-A0ABC8QXC6-F1
#
_entry.id   AF-A0ABC8QXC6-F1
#
_cell.length_a   1.000
_cell.length_b   1.000
_cell.length_c   1.000
_cell.angle_alpha   90.00
_cell.angle_beta   90.00
_cell.angle_gamma   90.00
#
_symmetry.space_group_name_H-M   'P 1'
#
loop_
_entity.id
_entity.type
_entity.pdbx_description
1 polymer ?
#
loop_
_entity_poly.entity_id
_entity_poly.type
_entity_poly.pdbx_seq_one_letter_code
_entity_poly.pdbx_strand_id
1 'polypeptide(L)'
;MGVLNLLLSVLALHSTFLLVYVHSEIFFEERFEDGWMNRWVLSDWKRSEGKAGTFKHTAGKWSADPDDKGIQTYNDAKHYAISAKIPEFSNKNRTLVVQYSVKIEQDIECGGAYIKLHSGYVNQKKFGGDTPYRDLIFKFLAVVIT
;
A
#
# COMPACT_ATOMS: atom_id res chain seq x y z
N MET A 1 55.77 -18.22 -6.65
CA MET A 1 54.36 -18.66 -6.76
C MET A 1 53.54 -18.45 -5.48
N GLY A 2 54.07 -18.68 -4.26
CA GLY A 2 53.29 -18.55 -3.01
C GLY A 2 52.81 -17.14 -2.65
N VAL A 3 53.65 -16.11 -2.83
CA VAL A 3 53.31 -14.72 -2.44
C VAL A 3 52.19 -14.13 -3.30
N LEU A 4 52.18 -14.44 -4.60
CA LEU A 4 51.13 -13.98 -5.53
C LEU A 4 49.77 -14.61 -5.21
N ASN A 5 49.75 -15.91 -4.88
CA ASN A 5 48.52 -16.59 -4.47
C ASN A 5 48.01 -16.11 -3.11
N LEU A 6 48.90 -15.76 -2.19
CA LEU A 6 48.54 -15.15 -0.90
C LEU A 6 47.96 -13.75 -1.09
N LEU A 7 48.54 -12.93 -1.98
CA LEU A 7 48.02 -11.60 -2.29
C LEU A 7 46.63 -11.68 -2.95
N LEU A 8 46.44 -12.59 -3.92
CA LEU A 8 45.17 -12.82 -4.58
C LEU A 8 44.08 -13.33 -3.62
N SER A 9 44.43 -14.19 -2.67
CA SER A 9 43.48 -14.68 -1.66
C SER A 9 43.12 -13.62 -0.62
N VAL A 10 44.07 -12.78 -0.20
CA VAL A 10 43.79 -11.62 0.68
C VAL A 10 42.92 -10.58 -0.02
N LEU A 11 43.16 -10.29 -1.31
CA LEU A 11 42.33 -9.41 -2.13
C LEU A 11 40.91 -9.96 -2.34
N ALA A 12 40.78 -11.27 -2.58
CA ALA A 12 39.47 -11.93 -2.67
C ALA A 12 38.69 -11.87 -1.35
N LEU A 13 39.35 -12.12 -0.21
CA LEU A 13 38.75 -12.01 1.13
C LEU A 13 38.30 -10.58 1.46
N HIS A 14 39.10 -9.55 1.11
CA HIS A 14 38.69 -8.15 1.27
C HIS A 14 37.53 -7.78 0.34
N SER A 15 37.52 -8.28 -0.90
CA SER A 15 36.42 -8.06 -1.85
C SER A 15 35.10 -8.66 -1.36
N THR A 16 35.13 -9.80 -0.64
CA THR A 16 33.91 -10.40 -0.07
C THR A 16 33.38 -9.65 1.15
N PHE A 17 34.23 -8.89 1.86
CA PHE A 17 33.86 -8.16 3.09
C PHE A 17 33.12 -6.83 2.81
N LEU A 18 33.15 -6.33 1.56
CA LEU A 18 32.49 -5.09 1.16
C LEU A 18 31.04 -5.28 0.65
N LEU A 19 30.49 -6.50 0.74
CA LEU A 19 29.09 -6.75 0.42
C LEU A 19 28.21 -6.24 1.57
N VAL A 20 27.79 -4.97 1.46
CA VAL A 20 26.74 -4.42 2.32
C VAL A 20 25.43 -5.14 1.96
N TYR A 21 24.99 -6.04 2.83
CA TYR A 21 23.68 -6.68 2.72
C TYR A 21 22.59 -5.66 3.02
N VAL A 22 21.96 -5.14 1.98
CA VAL A 22 20.75 -4.31 2.11
C VAL A 22 19.56 -5.26 2.11
N HIS A 23 18.86 -5.33 3.25
CA HIS A 23 17.63 -6.12 3.39
C HIS A 23 16.44 -5.17 3.60
N SER A 24 15.42 -5.28 2.74
CA SER A 24 14.15 -4.58 2.90
C SER A 24 13.04 -5.57 3.25
N GLU A 25 12.30 -5.29 4.31
CA GLU A 25 11.12 -6.05 4.69
C GLU A 25 9.88 -5.49 3.98
N ILE A 26 9.13 -6.35 3.28
CA ILE A 26 7.88 -5.98 2.60
C ILE A 26 6.70 -6.35 3.51
N PHE A 27 6.05 -5.35 4.11
CA PHE A 27 4.88 -5.58 4.98
C PHE A 27 3.58 -5.81 4.19
N PHE A 28 3.46 -5.16 3.04
CA PHE A 28 2.25 -5.18 2.25
C PHE A 28 2.55 -4.87 0.79
N GLU A 29 1.99 -5.69 -0.10
CA GLU A 29 2.00 -5.48 -1.53
C GLU A 29 0.62 -5.84 -2.09
N GLU A 30 0.04 -4.93 -2.86
CA GLU A 30 -1.21 -5.14 -3.58
C GLU A 30 -1.02 -4.73 -5.03
N ARG A 31 -1.30 -5.67 -5.92
CA ARG A 31 -1.28 -5.50 -7.38
C ARG A 31 -2.68 -5.59 -7.99
N PHE A 32 -3.68 -5.80 -7.14
CA PHE A 32 -5.10 -5.94 -7.47
C PHE A 32 -5.41 -7.08 -8.43
N GLU A 33 -4.64 -8.16 -8.39
CA GLU A 33 -4.92 -9.37 -9.16
C GLU A 33 -6.31 -9.97 -8.81
N ASP A 34 -6.75 -10.93 -9.63
CA ASP A 34 -8.01 -11.64 -9.38
C ASP A 34 -8.07 -12.22 -7.95
N GLY A 35 -9.21 -11.99 -7.27
CA GLY A 35 -9.39 -12.36 -5.87
C GLY A 35 -8.94 -11.30 -4.85
N TRP A 36 -8.54 -10.10 -5.27
CA TRP A 36 -8.18 -8.99 -4.38
C TRP A 36 -9.21 -8.74 -3.27
N MET A 37 -10.51 -8.91 -3.55
CA MET A 37 -11.59 -8.74 -2.58
C MET A 37 -11.47 -9.61 -1.33
N ASN A 38 -10.70 -10.70 -1.38
CA ASN A 38 -10.44 -11.55 -0.20
C ASN A 38 -9.60 -10.83 0.87
N ARG A 39 -8.80 -9.83 0.48
CA ARG A 39 -7.92 -9.06 1.38
C ARG A 39 -8.53 -7.75 1.85
N TRP A 40 -9.46 -7.21 1.08
CA TRP A 40 -10.00 -5.87 1.28
C TRP A 40 -11.41 -5.89 1.86
N VAL A 41 -11.64 -5.01 2.83
CA VAL A 41 -12.92 -4.83 3.49
C VAL A 41 -13.47 -3.46 3.14
N LEU A 42 -14.59 -3.45 2.41
CA LEU A 42 -15.38 -2.25 2.18
C LEU A 42 -16.09 -1.84 3.46
N SER A 43 -15.95 -0.56 3.82
CA SER A 43 -16.58 0.04 4.99
C SER A 43 -18.08 0.28 4.78
N ASP A 44 -18.83 0.32 5.87
CA ASP A 44 -20.23 0.74 5.93
C ASP A 44 -20.37 2.21 6.36
N TRP A 45 -19.25 2.92 6.56
CA TRP A 45 -19.27 4.37 6.78
C TRP A 45 -20.02 5.06 5.65
N LYS A 46 -20.95 5.95 6.00
CA LYS A 46 -21.84 6.67 5.08
C LYS A 46 -22.83 5.81 4.27
N ARG A 47 -22.89 4.49 4.50
CA ARG A 47 -23.83 3.60 3.77
C ARG A 47 -25.28 3.90 4.10
N SER A 48 -25.63 4.09 5.37
CA SER A 48 -26.99 4.42 5.81
C SER A 48 -27.47 5.79 5.31
N GLU A 49 -26.54 6.72 5.06
CA GLU A 49 -26.83 8.04 4.47
C GLU A 49 -26.98 7.98 2.93
N GLY A 50 -26.79 6.81 2.31
CA GLY A 50 -26.74 6.67 0.85
C GLY A 50 -25.55 7.36 0.20
N LYS A 51 -24.49 7.68 0.96
CA LYS A 51 -23.32 8.44 0.53
C LYS A 51 -22.06 7.58 0.37
N ALA A 52 -22.12 6.28 0.63
CA ALA A 52 -21.01 5.36 0.38
C ALA A 52 -20.91 5.00 -1.11
N GLY A 53 -19.69 5.06 -1.65
CA GLY A 53 -19.37 4.67 -3.02
C GLY A 53 -18.92 3.21 -3.14
N THR A 54 -18.81 2.74 -4.38
CA THR A 54 -18.37 1.38 -4.72
C THR A 54 -17.16 1.40 -5.65
N PHE A 55 -16.34 0.35 -5.58
CA PHE A 55 -15.14 0.22 -6.40
C PHE A 55 -15.37 -0.73 -7.57
N LYS A 56 -14.74 -0.43 -8.71
CA LYS A 56 -14.60 -1.33 -9.86
C LYS A 56 -13.17 -1.85 -9.95
N HIS A 57 -13.02 -3.08 -10.42
CA HIS A 57 -11.71 -3.67 -10.73
C HIS A 57 -11.46 -3.53 -12.24
N THR A 58 -10.53 -2.64 -12.63
CA THR A 58 -10.33 -2.26 -14.04
C THR A 58 -8.98 -1.58 -14.26
N ALA A 59 -8.46 -1.63 -15.49
CA ALA A 59 -7.30 -0.84 -15.94
C ALA A 59 -7.71 0.59 -16.39
N GLY A 60 -9.01 0.87 -16.43
CA GLY A 60 -9.59 2.14 -16.87
C GLY A 60 -9.93 2.16 -18.37
N LYS A 61 -10.28 3.33 -18.90
CA LYS A 61 -10.64 3.52 -20.33
C LYS A 61 -9.43 3.43 -21.25
N TRP A 62 -8.25 3.78 -20.75
CA TRP A 62 -6.98 3.70 -21.47
C TRP A 62 -5.93 3.12 -20.54
N SER A 63 -5.17 2.12 -20.98
CA SER A 63 -4.07 1.56 -20.22
C SER A 63 -2.93 1.17 -21.16
N ALA A 64 -1.70 1.15 -20.63
CA ALA A 64 -0.56 0.61 -21.37
C ALA A 64 -0.64 -0.93 -21.42
N ASP A 65 -1.13 -1.54 -20.34
CA ASP A 65 -1.37 -2.96 -20.19
C ASP A 65 -2.82 -3.17 -19.70
N PRO A 66 -3.69 -3.92 -20.40
CA PRO A 66 -5.05 -4.23 -19.95
C PRO A 66 -5.12 -5.08 -18.67
N ASP A 67 -4.04 -5.79 -18.34
CA ASP A 67 -3.97 -6.64 -17.14
C ASP A 67 -3.46 -5.87 -15.90
N ASP A 68 -2.87 -4.69 -16.08
CA ASP A 68 -2.49 -3.78 -14.98
C ASP A 68 -3.72 -3.06 -14.42
N LYS A 69 -4.55 -3.83 -13.71
CA LYS A 69 -5.80 -3.37 -13.12
C LYS A 69 -5.56 -2.79 -11.73
N GLY A 70 -6.46 -1.89 -11.35
CA GLY A 70 -6.55 -1.37 -9.99
C GLY A 70 -7.99 -1.28 -9.51
N ILE A 71 -8.16 -0.69 -8.34
CA ILE A 71 -9.49 -0.28 -7.85
C ILE A 71 -9.81 1.14 -8.30
N GLN A 72 -10.94 1.31 -8.98
CA GLN A 72 -11.44 2.59 -9.46
C GLN A 72 -12.72 2.97 -8.70
N THR A 73 -12.83 4.21 -8.24
CA THR A 73 -14.07 4.78 -7.70
C THR A 73 -15.13 4.87 -8.80
N TYR A 74 -16.36 4.43 -8.54
CA TYR A 74 -17.39 4.34 -9.60
C TYR A 74 -18.45 5.44 -9.59
N ASN A 75 -18.85 5.93 -8.43
CA ASN A 75 -19.98 6.84 -8.23
C ASN A 75 -19.52 8.27 -7.95
N ASP A 76 -20.10 9.25 -8.65
CA ASP A 76 -19.81 10.66 -8.38
C ASP A 76 -20.37 11.11 -7.02
N ALA A 77 -19.68 12.06 -6.39
CA ALA A 77 -20.08 12.69 -5.13
C ALA A 77 -20.40 11.67 -4.01
N LYS A 78 -19.58 10.61 -3.89
CA LYS A 78 -19.64 9.61 -2.82
C LYS A 78 -18.35 9.57 -2.01
N HIS A 79 -18.48 9.10 -0.79
CA HIS A 79 -17.35 8.78 0.07
C HIS A 79 -16.90 7.33 -0.12
N TYR A 80 -15.60 7.14 -0.19
CA TYR A 80 -14.98 5.83 -0.38
C TYR A 80 -14.09 5.50 0.80
N ALA A 81 -14.30 4.30 1.35
CA ALA A 81 -13.49 3.79 2.44
C ALA A 81 -13.34 2.28 2.30
N ILE A 82 -12.12 1.84 2.05
CA ILE A 82 -11.76 0.42 1.96
C ILE A 82 -10.43 0.20 2.67
N SER A 83 -10.25 -0.96 3.28
CA SER A 83 -9.05 -1.24 4.07
C SER A 83 -8.61 -2.69 3.94
N ALA A 84 -7.30 -2.93 4.07
CA ALA A 84 -6.69 -4.25 4.09
C ALA A 84 -5.89 -4.44 5.38
N LYS A 85 -5.89 -5.68 5.90
CA LYS A 85 -5.05 -6.07 7.03
C LYS A 85 -3.61 -6.23 6.58
N ILE A 86 -2.69 -5.72 7.38
CA ILE A 86 -1.25 -5.92 7.21
C ILE A 86 -0.65 -6.50 8.50
N PRO A 87 0.47 -7.23 8.44
CA PRO A 87 1.18 -7.66 9.64
C PRO A 87 1.48 -6.48 10.55
N GLU A 88 1.37 -6.69 11.86
CA GLU A 88 1.68 -5.65 12.83
C GLU A 88 3.15 -5.27 12.77
N PHE A 89 3.43 -3.97 12.67
CA PHE A 89 4.81 -3.50 12.73
C PHE A 89 4.92 -2.10 13.36
N SER A 90 6.14 -1.76 13.78
CA SER A 90 6.53 -0.40 14.15
C SER A 90 7.71 0.06 13.31
N ASN A 91 7.75 1.32 12.91
CA ASN A 91 8.88 1.91 12.20
C ASN A 91 9.86 2.65 13.13
N LYS A 92 9.79 2.42 14.45
CA LYS A 92 10.75 3.02 15.39
C LYS A 92 12.18 2.61 15.00
N ASN A 93 13.07 3.59 14.86
CA ASN A 93 14.49 3.40 14.48
C ASN A 93 14.71 2.74 13.11
N ARG A 94 13.72 2.77 12.22
CA ARG A 94 13.87 2.27 10.84
C ARG A 94 13.09 3.13 9.85
N THR A 95 13.53 3.13 8.60
CA THR A 95 12.82 3.84 7.53
C THR A 95 11.54 3.09 7.17
N LEU A 96 10.43 3.81 7.07
CA LEU A 96 9.18 3.32 6.48
C LEU A 96 9.02 3.96 5.11
N VAL A 97 8.83 3.14 4.09
CA VAL A 97 8.48 3.57 2.74
C VAL A 97 7.05 3.14 2.47
N VAL A 98 6.23 4.07 2.00
CA VAL A 98 4.88 3.80 1.53
C VAL A 98 4.80 4.31 0.09
N GLN A 99 4.53 3.41 -0.84
CA GLN A 99 4.48 3.70 -2.27
C GLN A 99 3.18 3.16 -2.84
N TYR A 100 2.55 3.94 -3.71
CA TYR A 100 1.33 3.58 -4.42
C TYR A 100 1.24 4.42 -5.69
N SER A 101 0.54 3.89 -6.69
CA SER A 101 0.26 4.59 -7.94
C SER A 101 -1.17 5.11 -7.93
N VAL A 102 -1.37 6.34 -8.39
CA VAL A 102 -2.69 6.95 -8.55
C VAL A 102 -2.84 7.42 -9.99
N LYS A 103 -3.97 7.06 -10.60
CA LYS A 103 -4.37 7.53 -11.91
C LYS A 103 -5.67 8.29 -11.79
N ILE A 104 -5.63 9.58 -12.12
CA ILE A 104 -6.81 10.43 -12.21
C ILE A 104 -7.22 10.46 -13.69
N GLU A 105 -8.15 9.57 -14.05
CA GLU A 105 -8.58 9.40 -15.43
C GLU A 105 -9.71 10.36 -15.83
N GLN A 106 -10.56 10.70 -14.87
CA GLN A 106 -11.63 11.68 -15.03
C GLN A 106 -11.10 13.08 -14.75
N ASP A 107 -11.74 14.10 -15.33
CA ASP A 107 -11.49 15.48 -14.96
C ASP A 107 -12.10 15.72 -13.57
N ILE A 108 -11.25 15.75 -12.54
CA ILE A 108 -11.70 15.83 -11.15
C ILE A 108 -11.66 17.28 -10.67
N GLU A 109 -12.82 17.83 -10.35
CA GLU A 109 -12.90 19.18 -9.75
C GLU A 109 -12.56 19.16 -8.26
N CYS A 110 -12.98 18.11 -7.55
CA CYS A 110 -12.77 17.93 -6.11
C CYS A 110 -12.72 16.45 -5.77
N GLY A 111 -11.62 16.01 -5.15
CA GLY A 111 -11.52 14.68 -4.55
C GLY A 111 -10.13 14.35 -4.03
N GLY A 112 -10.06 13.54 -2.99
CA GLY A 112 -8.79 13.08 -2.40
C GLY A 112 -8.38 11.69 -2.90
N ALA A 113 -7.10 11.44 -3.12
CA ALA A 113 -6.58 10.11 -3.46
C ALA A 113 -5.41 9.74 -2.55
N TYR A 114 -5.71 9.46 -1.28
CA TYR A 114 -4.69 9.21 -0.27
C TYR A 114 -4.93 7.90 0.49
N ILE A 115 -3.83 7.39 1.03
CA ILE A 115 -3.78 6.23 1.91
C ILE A 115 -3.51 6.66 3.35
N LYS A 116 -4.12 5.95 4.28
CA LYS A 116 -3.95 6.08 5.72
C LYS A 116 -3.41 4.76 6.27
N LEU A 117 -2.39 4.83 7.11
CA LEU A 117 -1.97 3.69 7.92
C LEU A 117 -2.62 3.81 9.30
N HIS A 118 -3.24 2.72 9.76
CA HIS A 118 -3.96 2.71 11.04
C HIS A 118 -3.48 1.57 11.96
N SER A 119 -3.75 1.75 13.24
CA SER A 119 -3.48 0.77 14.28
C SER A 119 -4.53 -0.35 14.32
N GLY A 120 -4.20 -1.40 15.09
CA GLY A 120 -4.97 -2.64 15.16
C GLY A 120 -6.40 -2.54 15.68
N TYR A 121 -6.72 -1.43 16.31
CA TYR A 121 -7.95 -1.25 17.06
C TYR A 121 -9.09 -0.69 16.19
N VAL A 122 -8.80 -0.33 14.94
CA VAL A 122 -9.80 0.20 14.01
C VAL A 122 -10.70 -0.91 13.48
N ASN A 123 -12.02 -0.74 13.64
CA ASN A 123 -12.99 -1.59 12.99
C ASN A 123 -13.10 -1.23 11.50
N GLN A 124 -12.58 -2.09 10.63
CA GLN A 124 -12.59 -1.90 9.16
C GLN A 124 -13.98 -1.62 8.58
N LYS A 125 -15.05 -2.19 9.16
CA LYS A 125 -16.43 -1.97 8.71
C LYS A 125 -16.99 -0.59 9.09
N LYS A 126 -16.37 0.11 10.03
CA LYS A 126 -16.76 1.46 10.45
C LYS A 126 -15.73 2.52 10.05
N PHE A 127 -14.66 2.11 9.36
CA PHE A 127 -13.57 2.99 8.97
C PHE A 127 -14.02 4.08 7.98
N GLY A 128 -13.50 5.30 8.13
CA GLY A 128 -13.85 6.41 7.26
C GLY A 128 -13.05 7.68 7.54
N GLY A 129 -13.51 8.80 6.98
CA GLY A 129 -12.89 10.11 7.14
C GLY A 129 -12.73 10.53 8.61
N ASP A 130 -13.72 10.21 9.44
CA ASP A 130 -13.81 10.59 10.85
C ASP A 130 -13.04 9.65 11.79
N THR A 131 -12.43 8.57 11.27
CA THR A 131 -11.67 7.64 12.09
C THR A 131 -10.42 8.34 12.62
N PRO A 132 -10.22 8.44 13.95
CA PRO A 132 -9.04 9.10 14.51
C PRO A 132 -7.75 8.46 13.99
N TYR A 133 -6.82 9.32 13.56
CA TYR A 133 -5.46 8.89 13.26
C TYR A 133 -4.71 8.77 14.58
N ARG A 134 -4.48 7.55 15.05
CA ARG A 134 -3.71 7.30 16.27
C ARG A 134 -2.77 6.12 16.04
N ASP A 135 -1.56 6.31 16.59
CA ASP A 135 -0.57 5.31 16.99
C ASP A 135 0.65 5.09 16.07
N LEU A 136 1.74 4.71 16.73
CA LEU A 136 3.07 4.36 16.22
C LEU A 136 3.19 2.88 15.78
N ILE A 137 2.08 2.13 15.87
CA ILE A 137 1.99 0.71 15.56
C ILE A 137 0.92 0.54 14.47
N PHE A 138 1.34 0.01 13.32
CA PHE A 138 0.51 -0.11 12.13
C PHE A 138 0.03 -1.55 11.93
N LYS A 139 -1.24 -1.70 11.56
CA LYS A 139 -1.91 -3.00 11.33
C LYS A 139 -2.89 -3.00 10.15
N PHE A 140 -3.25 -1.84 9.61
CA PHE A 140 -4.08 -1.77 8.41
C PHE A 140 -3.62 -0.65 7.46
N LEU A 141 -3.70 -0.93 6.16
CA LEU A 141 -3.67 0.07 5.09
C LEU A 141 -5.12 0.41 4.74
N ALA A 142 -5.44 1.69 4.65
CA ALA A 142 -6.78 2.14 4.37
C ALA A 142 -6.76 3.23 3.29
N VAL A 143 -7.52 3.03 2.22
CA VAL A 143 -7.68 4.02 1.15
C VAL A 143 -8.96 4.80 1.46
N VAL A 144 -8.83 6.12 1.59
CA VAL A 144 -9.98 7.02 1.69
C VAL A 144 -9.94 7.98 0.53
N ILE A 145 -11.01 7.98 -0.25
CA ILE A 145 -11.24 8.94 -1.32
C ILE A 145 -12.51 9.69 -0.92
N THR A 146 -12.34 10.98 -0.62
CA THR A 146 -13.42 11.91 -0.24
C THR A 146 -13.81 12.77 -1.39
#